data_AF-A0A602CNK8-F1
#
_entry.id   AF-A0A602CNK8-F1
#
_cell.length_a   1.000
_cell.length_b   1.000
_cell.length_c   1.000
_cell.angle_alpha   90.00
_cell.angle_beta   90.00
_cell.angle_gamma   90.00
#
_symmetry.space_group_name_H-M   'P 1'
#
loop_
_entity.id
_entity.type
_entity.pdbx_description
1 polymer ?
#
loop_
_entity_poly.entity_id
_entity_poly.type
_entity_poly.pdbx_seq_one_letter_code
_entity_poly.pdbx_strand_id
1 'polypeptide(L)'
;MSQTTITRAFEQWKAQQGATGEPVLLDEFVFANVPGLEPDRPVDRNETLPPAEQIVHRQAVSRKGVVNDNAVVHSVVLGADVGDFSFNWIGLLNKASGTLAMIVHAPLQQKLKTAEGQQGNVLTRSFLMEYNGAQAETGINTPAESWQIDFTARMAGMDERQRLENIDIFGAAAFFGDGYLVGKSGNQFYVTKGTGYVAGLRTTLAENLNITVTTRPVKVWLDVCWTGTLTSVWGVQSRITVADNLADYVQNGVQHYVFA
;
A
#
# COMPACT_ATOMS: atom_id res chain seq x y z
N MET A 1 -5.06 10.99 3.51
CA MET A 1 -4.59 9.65 3.97
C MET A 1 -4.98 9.50 5.43
N SER A 2 -5.32 8.29 5.90
CA SER A 2 -5.61 8.10 7.32
C SER A 2 -4.36 8.29 8.17
N GLN A 3 -4.47 9.01 9.27
CA GLN A 3 -3.39 9.25 10.23
C GLN A 3 -3.54 8.30 11.41
N THR A 4 -2.42 7.81 11.95
CA THR A 4 -2.45 6.89 13.08
C THR A 4 -1.39 7.22 14.11
N THR A 5 -1.66 6.94 15.39
CA THR A 5 -0.70 7.14 16.46
C THR A 5 -0.92 6.21 17.64
N ILE A 6 0.18 5.83 18.30
CA ILE A 6 0.17 5.20 19.63
C ILE A 6 0.10 6.33 20.67
N THR A 7 -0.87 6.24 21.57
CA THR A 7 -1.13 7.30 22.56
C THR A 7 -0.07 7.29 23.66
N ARG A 8 0.07 8.42 24.35
CA ARG A 8 0.91 8.49 25.55
C ARG A 8 0.33 7.71 26.73
N ALA A 9 -0.99 7.63 26.82
CA ALA A 9 -1.68 6.86 27.84
C ALA A 9 -1.30 5.37 27.76
N PHE A 10 -1.21 4.85 26.53
CA PHE A 10 -0.73 3.49 26.29
C PHE A 10 0.70 3.26 26.74
N GLU A 11 1.62 4.14 26.36
CA GLU A 11 3.04 3.99 26.71
C GLU A 11 3.24 3.95 28.23
N GLN A 12 2.52 4.81 28.96
CA GLN A 12 2.55 4.86 30.41
C GLN A 12 1.95 3.58 31.03
N TRP A 13 0.78 3.16 30.56
CA TRP A 13 0.13 1.94 31.05
C TRP A 13 0.96 0.69 30.74
N LYS A 14 1.53 0.58 29.54
CA LYS A 14 2.43 -0.50 29.12
C LYS A 14 3.65 -0.61 30.04
N ALA A 15 4.28 0.52 30.37
CA ALA A 15 5.39 0.54 31.31
C ALA A 15 5.00 0.03 32.71
N GLN A 16 3.78 0.33 33.16
CA GLN A 16 3.24 -0.21 34.42
C GLN A 16 3.00 -1.72 34.33
N GLN A 17 2.38 -2.20 33.24
CA GLN A 17 2.17 -3.64 33.00
C GLN A 17 3.50 -4.40 33.02
N GLY A 18 4.54 -3.86 32.36
CA GLY A 18 5.88 -4.44 32.39
C GLY A 18 6.51 -4.49 33.79
N ALA A 19 6.23 -3.51 34.64
CA ALA A 19 6.70 -3.51 36.03
C ALA A 19 5.96 -4.53 36.91
N THR A 20 4.69 -4.84 36.62
CA THR A 20 3.89 -5.82 37.36
C THR A 20 3.93 -7.22 36.76
N GLY A 21 4.54 -7.40 35.58
CA GLY A 21 4.57 -8.67 34.86
C GLY A 21 3.23 -9.07 34.23
N GLU A 22 2.31 -8.12 34.10
CA GLU A 22 1.00 -8.34 33.50
C GLU A 22 1.07 -8.19 31.97
N PRO A 23 0.31 -8.99 31.20
CA PRO A 23 0.33 -8.92 29.75
C PRO A 23 -0.40 -7.67 29.25
N VAL A 24 0.14 -7.06 28.20
CA VAL A 24 -0.45 -5.95 27.47
C VAL A 24 -1.63 -6.47 26.63
N LEU A 25 -2.82 -6.50 27.24
CA LEU A 25 -4.05 -6.94 26.58
C LEU A 25 -4.75 -5.77 25.87
N LEU A 26 -4.96 -5.87 24.56
CA LEU A 26 -5.83 -4.96 23.80
C LEU A 26 -6.93 -5.79 23.15
N ASP A 27 -8.17 -5.55 23.55
CA ASP A 27 -9.31 -6.46 23.34
C ASP A 27 -10.58 -5.77 22.84
N GLU A 28 -10.61 -4.44 22.71
CA GLU A 28 -11.77 -3.71 22.19
C GLU A 28 -11.38 -2.67 21.13
N PHE A 29 -12.15 -2.65 20.04
CA PHE A 29 -12.20 -1.56 19.08
C PHE A 29 -13.41 -0.66 19.36
N VAL A 30 -13.21 0.64 19.24
CA VAL A 30 -14.25 1.67 19.36
C VAL A 30 -14.30 2.47 18.06
N PHE A 31 -15.50 2.71 17.56
CA PHE A 31 -15.77 3.51 16.38
C PHE A 31 -16.60 4.72 16.78
N ALA A 32 -16.21 5.90 16.29
CA ALA A 32 -16.88 7.15 16.59
C ALA A 32 -17.03 8.04 15.35
N ASN A 33 -18.08 8.87 15.39
CA ASN A 33 -18.33 9.93 14.43
C ASN A 33 -18.05 11.28 15.09
N VAL A 34 -16.86 11.81 14.85
CA VAL A 34 -16.36 13.07 15.42
C VAL A 34 -16.61 14.21 14.42
N PRO A 35 -17.52 15.16 14.70
CA PRO A 35 -17.80 16.26 13.78
C PRO A 35 -16.57 17.15 13.53
N GLY A 36 -16.32 17.51 12.26
CA GLY A 36 -15.22 18.39 11.89
C GLY A 36 -13.82 17.79 12.05
N LEU A 37 -13.72 16.47 12.22
CA LEU A 37 -12.44 15.77 12.24
C LEU A 37 -11.77 15.83 10.86
N GLU A 38 -10.56 16.36 10.84
CA GLU A 38 -9.74 16.55 9.64
C GLU A 38 -8.80 15.35 9.49
N PRO A 39 -9.08 14.38 8.60
CA PRO A 39 -8.35 13.11 8.56
C PRO A 39 -6.89 13.24 8.11
N ASP A 40 -6.53 14.35 7.45
CA ASP A 40 -5.17 14.60 6.99
C ASP A 40 -4.28 15.28 8.05
N ARG A 41 -4.86 15.71 9.18
CA ARG A 41 -4.08 16.28 10.29
C ARG A 41 -3.48 15.16 11.14
N PRO A 42 -2.21 15.29 11.60
CA PRO A 42 -1.62 14.34 12.53
C PRO A 42 -2.48 14.19 13.79
N VAL A 43 -2.68 12.95 14.22
CA VAL A 43 -3.43 12.64 15.46
C VAL A 43 -2.62 13.10 16.69
N ASP A 44 -3.26 13.79 17.63
CA ASP A 44 -2.63 14.15 18.91
C ASP A 44 -2.44 12.88 19.75
N ARG A 45 -1.22 12.66 20.21
CA ARG A 45 -0.86 11.50 21.05
C ARG A 45 -1.50 11.54 22.44
N ASN A 46 -1.99 12.70 22.87
CA ASN A 46 -2.72 12.87 24.13
C ASN A 46 -4.24 12.81 23.94
N GLU A 47 -4.73 12.60 22.71
CA GLU A 47 -6.14 12.49 22.43
C GLU A 47 -6.76 11.33 23.23
N THR A 48 -7.94 11.61 23.79
CA THR A 48 -8.69 10.65 24.60
C THR A 48 -9.82 10.04 23.79
N LEU A 49 -10.56 9.11 24.40
CA LEU A 49 -11.80 8.62 23.81
C LEU A 49 -12.75 9.80 23.49
N PRO A 50 -13.40 9.79 22.32
CA PRO A 50 -14.47 10.73 22.02
C PRO A 50 -15.61 10.65 23.05
N PRO A 51 -16.39 11.73 23.22
CA PRO A 51 -17.60 11.72 24.04
C PRO A 51 -18.54 10.55 23.68
N ALA A 52 -19.27 10.03 24.67
CA ALA A 52 -20.07 8.82 24.53
C ALA A 52 -21.13 8.94 23.41
N GLU A 53 -21.69 10.14 23.22
CA GLU A 53 -22.65 10.47 22.17
C GLU A 53 -22.08 10.39 20.74
N GLN A 54 -20.75 10.44 20.59
CA GLN A 54 -20.07 10.30 19.31
C GLN A 54 -19.67 8.85 19.03
N ILE A 55 -19.67 7.98 20.05
CA ILE A 55 -19.32 6.57 19.91
C ILE A 55 -20.51 5.82 19.31
N VAL A 56 -20.32 5.34 18.09
CA VAL A 56 -21.38 4.68 17.31
C VAL A 56 -21.32 3.16 17.41
N HIS A 57 -20.15 2.58 17.68
CA HIS A 57 -20.00 1.13 17.80
C HIS A 57 -18.80 0.73 18.66
N ARG A 58 -18.91 -0.42 19.33
CA ARG A 58 -17.82 -1.06 20.07
C ARG A 58 -17.81 -2.55 19.74
N GLN A 59 -16.65 -3.13 19.53
CA GLN A 59 -16.54 -4.55 19.22
C GLN A 59 -15.23 -5.15 19.71
N ALA A 60 -15.28 -6.40 20.15
CA ALA A 60 -14.09 -7.13 20.55
C ALA A 60 -13.13 -7.36 19.37
N VAL A 61 -11.83 -7.39 19.66
CA VAL A 61 -10.80 -7.80 18.71
C VAL A 61 -11.12 -9.19 18.18
N SER A 62 -11.22 -9.33 16.85
CA SER A 62 -11.60 -10.58 16.18
C SER A 62 -10.39 -11.50 15.94
N ARG A 63 -9.24 -10.91 15.61
CA ARG A 63 -7.99 -11.62 15.33
C ARG A 63 -6.80 -10.81 15.84
N LYS A 64 -5.75 -11.53 16.23
CA LYS A 64 -4.48 -10.95 16.66
C LYS A 64 -3.34 -11.78 16.10
N GLY A 65 -2.24 -11.15 15.75
CA GLY A 65 -1.09 -11.86 15.20
C GLY A 65 0.23 -11.13 15.42
N VAL A 66 1.33 -11.88 15.50
CA VAL A 66 2.69 -11.34 15.56
C VAL A 66 3.23 -11.12 14.15
N VAL A 67 3.84 -9.96 13.93
CA VAL A 67 4.53 -9.63 12.68
C VAL A 67 6.02 -9.88 12.84
N ASN A 68 6.59 -9.45 13.96
CA ASN A 68 7.94 -9.74 14.44
C ASN A 68 8.02 -9.48 15.95
N ASP A 69 9.18 -9.68 16.57
CA ASP A 69 9.40 -9.53 18.02
C ASP A 69 8.93 -8.17 18.59
N ASN A 70 8.93 -7.12 17.76
CA ASN A 70 8.59 -5.74 18.11
C ASN A 70 7.29 -5.24 17.48
N ALA A 71 6.52 -6.10 16.80
CA ALA A 71 5.30 -5.68 16.14
C ALA A 71 4.20 -6.75 16.19
N VAL A 72 3.01 -6.33 16.60
CA VAL A 72 1.80 -7.16 16.61
C VAL A 72 0.66 -6.42 15.93
N VAL A 73 -0.30 -7.17 15.39
CA VAL A 73 -1.50 -6.61 14.75
C VAL A 73 -2.75 -7.07 15.49
N HIS A 74 -3.67 -6.13 15.69
CA HIS A 74 -5.02 -6.39 16.19
C HIS A 74 -6.02 -6.08 15.09
N SER A 75 -6.96 -6.98 14.85
CA SER A 75 -7.94 -6.82 13.78
C SER A 75 -9.36 -7.04 14.25
N VAL A 76 -10.29 -6.31 13.65
CA VAL A 76 -11.73 -6.45 13.85
C VAL A 76 -12.44 -6.58 12.51
N VAL A 77 -13.42 -7.49 12.45
CA VAL A 77 -14.29 -7.68 11.29
C VAL A 77 -15.71 -7.27 11.66
N LEU A 78 -16.19 -6.19 11.07
CA LEU A 78 -17.58 -5.73 11.18
C LEU A 78 -18.40 -6.46 10.12
N GLY A 79 -19.15 -7.49 10.54
CA GLY A 79 -19.98 -8.31 9.67
C GLY A 79 -21.14 -7.56 9.01
N ALA A 80 -21.78 -8.17 8.02
CA ALA A 80 -22.90 -7.55 7.29
C ALA A 80 -24.17 -7.42 8.15
N ASP A 81 -24.23 -8.10 9.29
CA ASP A 81 -25.28 -8.03 10.30
C ASP A 81 -25.10 -6.86 11.29
N VAL A 82 -23.90 -6.27 11.34
CA VAL A 82 -23.56 -5.11 12.18
C VAL A 82 -24.22 -3.85 11.61
N GLY A 83 -24.87 -3.09 12.51
CA GLY A 83 -25.78 -1.97 12.24
C GLY A 83 -25.24 -0.83 11.36
N ASP A 84 -26.16 0.05 10.98
CA ASP A 84 -25.86 1.23 10.17
C ASP A 84 -25.25 2.33 11.03
N PHE A 85 -24.07 2.81 10.64
CA PHE A 85 -23.46 3.98 11.25
C PHE A 85 -22.40 4.60 10.35
N SER A 86 -22.15 5.88 10.55
CA SER A 86 -21.00 6.56 9.98
C SER A 86 -19.93 6.74 11.04
N PHE A 87 -18.67 6.67 10.67
CA PHE A 87 -17.54 6.86 11.57
C PHE A 87 -16.34 7.45 10.82
N ASN A 88 -15.51 8.20 11.51
CA ASN A 88 -14.27 8.79 11.01
C ASN A 88 -13.12 8.70 12.03
N TRP A 89 -13.40 8.10 13.18
CA TRP A 89 -12.47 7.86 14.27
C TRP A 89 -12.54 6.40 14.70
N ILE A 90 -11.38 5.79 14.91
CA ILE A 90 -11.26 4.39 15.35
C ILE A 90 -10.20 4.32 16.45
N GLY A 91 -10.53 3.66 17.56
CA GLY A 91 -9.62 3.43 18.67
C GLY A 91 -9.47 1.96 18.99
N LEU A 92 -8.26 1.54 19.38
CA LEU A 92 -7.96 0.24 19.99
C LEU A 92 -7.65 0.46 21.46
N LEU A 93 -8.21 -0.34 22.36
CA LEU A 93 -8.08 -0.17 23.80
C LEU A 93 -8.02 -1.48 24.56
N ASN A 94 -7.57 -1.37 25.81
CA ASN A 94 -7.83 -2.35 26.86
C ASN A 94 -9.19 -2.04 27.50
N LYS A 95 -10.14 -2.96 27.40
CA LYS A 95 -11.51 -2.77 27.90
C LYS A 95 -11.59 -2.65 29.42
N ALA A 96 -10.76 -3.41 30.15
CA ALA A 96 -10.82 -3.46 31.61
C ALA A 96 -10.33 -2.16 32.27
N SER A 97 -9.22 -1.61 31.79
CA SER A 97 -8.63 -0.35 32.30
C SER A 97 -9.19 0.89 31.61
N GLY A 98 -9.79 0.75 30.43
CA GLY A 98 -10.18 1.87 29.57
C GLY A 98 -9.01 2.55 28.87
N THR A 99 -7.81 1.97 28.92
CA THR A 99 -6.60 2.55 28.30
C THR A 99 -6.73 2.55 26.78
N LEU A 100 -6.75 3.74 26.18
CA LEU A 100 -6.74 3.93 24.74
C LEU A 100 -5.31 3.71 24.20
N ALA A 101 -5.12 2.67 23.41
CA ALA A 101 -3.81 2.24 22.92
C ALA A 101 -3.35 3.00 21.68
N MET A 102 -4.22 3.02 20.67
CA MET A 102 -3.92 3.54 19.34
C MET A 102 -5.17 4.14 18.73
N ILE A 103 -4.96 5.19 17.94
CA ILE A 103 -6.01 5.96 17.29
C ILE A 103 -5.74 5.97 15.78
N VAL A 104 -6.82 5.91 15.00
CA VAL A 104 -6.82 6.19 13.58
C VAL A 104 -7.89 7.24 13.28
N HIS A 105 -7.47 8.30 12.61
CA HIS A 105 -8.35 9.27 11.95
C HIS A 105 -8.45 8.90 10.47
N ALA A 106 -9.68 8.81 9.96
CA ALA A 106 -9.94 8.44 8.58
C ALA A 106 -11.03 9.35 7.97
N PRO A 107 -11.09 9.49 6.64
CA PRO A 107 -12.25 10.10 6.00
C PRO A 107 -13.54 9.42 6.46
N LEU A 108 -14.66 10.14 6.43
CA LEU A 108 -15.95 9.60 6.85
C LEU A 108 -16.29 8.31 6.08
N GLN A 109 -16.52 7.24 6.82
CA GLN A 109 -16.84 5.91 6.32
C GLN A 109 -18.23 5.50 6.80
N GLN A 110 -18.90 4.66 6.02
CA GLN A 110 -20.23 4.13 6.35
C GLN A 110 -20.19 2.62 6.50
N LYS A 111 -20.70 2.14 7.62
CA LYS A 111 -21.10 0.75 7.83
C LYS A 111 -22.58 0.64 7.51
N LEU A 112 -22.93 -0.32 6.65
CA LEU A 112 -24.29 -0.63 6.24
C LEU A 112 -24.59 -2.09 6.60
N LYS A 113 -25.73 -2.31 7.21
CA LYS A 113 -26.29 -3.60 7.57
C LYS A 113 -27.10 -4.14 6.40
N THR A 114 -27.04 -5.44 6.18
CA THR A 114 -27.95 -6.12 5.26
C THR A 114 -29.35 -6.14 5.88
N ALA A 115 -30.30 -5.45 5.24
CA ALA A 115 -31.70 -5.42 5.64
C ALA A 115 -32.60 -5.19 4.42
N GLU A 116 -33.81 -5.77 4.43
CA GLU A 116 -34.89 -5.46 3.46
C GLU A 116 -34.48 -5.49 1.98
N GLY A 117 -33.67 -6.48 1.58
CA GLY A 117 -33.20 -6.61 0.20
C GLY A 117 -32.07 -5.66 -0.20
N GLN A 118 -31.62 -4.78 0.71
CA GLN A 118 -30.39 -4.01 0.55
C GLN A 118 -29.20 -4.80 1.08
N GLN A 119 -28.19 -4.99 0.23
CA GLN A 119 -26.94 -5.64 0.60
C GLN A 119 -26.09 -4.66 1.44
N GLY A 120 -25.76 -5.04 2.66
CA GLY A 120 -24.83 -4.30 3.51
C GLY A 120 -23.36 -4.54 3.11
N ASN A 121 -22.44 -3.98 3.89
CA ASN A 121 -21.00 -4.16 3.69
C ASN A 121 -20.34 -4.87 4.88
N VAL A 122 -19.18 -5.49 4.61
CA VAL A 122 -18.28 -6.02 5.62
C VAL A 122 -17.04 -5.13 5.64
N LEU A 123 -16.65 -4.68 6.84
CA LEU A 123 -15.48 -3.84 7.01
C LEU A 123 -14.47 -4.54 7.91
N THR A 124 -13.24 -4.66 7.43
CA THR A 124 -12.12 -5.17 8.21
C THR A 124 -11.17 -4.02 8.57
N ARG A 125 -10.75 -3.94 9.82
CA ARG A 125 -9.74 -2.98 10.28
C ARG A 125 -8.63 -3.73 10.99
N SER A 126 -7.40 -3.36 10.71
CA SER A 126 -6.19 -3.93 11.30
C SER A 126 -5.31 -2.79 11.80
N PHE A 127 -4.95 -2.82 13.07
CA PHE A 127 -4.07 -1.86 13.73
C PHE A 127 -2.75 -2.56 13.99
N LEU A 128 -1.70 -2.13 13.27
CA LEU A 128 -0.34 -2.58 13.49
C LEU A 128 0.28 -1.75 14.61
N MET A 129 0.61 -2.43 15.71
CA MET A 129 1.24 -1.84 16.88
C MET A 129 2.72 -2.20 16.88
N GLU A 130 3.59 -1.19 16.77
CA GLU A 130 5.04 -1.36 16.79
C GLU A 130 5.64 -0.72 18.05
N TYR A 131 6.30 -1.54 18.87
CA TYR A 131 7.07 -1.13 20.05
C TYR A 131 8.00 -2.26 20.50
N ASN A 132 9.08 -1.90 21.18
CA ASN A 132 10.08 -2.88 21.63
C ASN A 132 9.43 -3.97 22.52
N GLY A 133 9.68 -5.24 22.19
CA GLY A 133 9.19 -6.39 22.93
C GLY A 133 7.69 -6.68 22.76
N ALA A 134 7.02 -6.13 21.74
CA ALA A 134 5.57 -6.28 21.57
C ALA A 134 5.07 -7.72 21.60
N GLN A 135 5.81 -8.67 21.00
CA GLN A 135 5.44 -10.08 21.08
C GLN A 135 5.43 -10.59 22.52
N ALA A 136 6.50 -10.32 23.25
CA ALA A 136 6.68 -10.79 24.62
C ALA A 136 5.67 -10.14 25.58
N GLU A 137 5.49 -8.82 25.47
CA GLU A 137 4.58 -8.05 26.34
C GLU A 137 3.11 -8.40 26.10
N THR A 138 2.70 -8.74 24.88
CA THR A 138 1.30 -9.12 24.59
C THR A 138 1.04 -10.62 24.68
N GLY A 139 2.08 -11.45 24.68
CA GLY A 139 1.99 -12.91 24.62
C GLY A 139 1.38 -13.46 23.32
N ILE A 140 1.34 -12.66 22.24
CA ILE A 140 0.78 -13.08 20.94
C ILE A 140 1.84 -13.87 20.18
N ASN A 141 1.61 -15.17 19.98
CA ASN A 141 2.58 -16.05 19.30
C ASN A 141 2.12 -16.58 17.94
N THR A 142 0.84 -16.40 17.61
CA THR A 142 0.31 -16.81 16.31
C THR A 142 0.76 -15.78 15.26
N PRO A 143 1.40 -16.19 14.15
CA PRO A 143 1.77 -15.27 13.08
C PRO A 143 0.56 -14.51 12.53
N ALA A 144 0.78 -13.25 12.16
CA ALA A 144 -0.21 -12.44 11.48
C ALA A 144 -0.59 -13.05 10.11
N GLU A 145 -1.88 -13.02 9.80
CA GLU A 145 -2.40 -13.45 8.50
C GLU A 145 -2.14 -12.38 7.44
N SER A 146 -2.01 -12.78 6.16
CA SER A 146 -1.64 -11.86 5.08
C SER A 146 -2.61 -10.69 4.89
N TRP A 147 -3.91 -10.89 5.14
CA TRP A 147 -4.91 -9.83 5.05
C TRP A 147 -4.83 -8.81 6.21
N GLN A 148 -4.10 -9.11 7.28
CA GLN A 148 -3.95 -8.21 8.42
C GLN A 148 -2.89 -7.13 8.16
N ILE A 149 -1.99 -7.33 7.19
CA ILE A 149 -0.84 -6.47 6.93
C ILE A 149 -0.92 -5.90 5.51
N ASP A 150 -0.70 -4.60 5.38
CA ASP A 150 -0.51 -3.97 4.08
C ASP A 150 0.96 -4.11 3.63
N PHE A 151 1.20 -4.93 2.61
CA PHE A 151 2.53 -5.15 2.03
C PHE A 151 2.87 -4.21 0.86
N THR A 152 1.99 -3.27 0.50
CA THR A 152 2.12 -2.44 -0.71
C THR A 152 3.46 -1.70 -0.75
N ALA A 153 3.82 -1.00 0.33
CA ALA A 153 5.07 -0.25 0.40
C ALA A 153 6.31 -1.16 0.31
N ARG A 154 6.25 -2.35 0.93
CA ARG A 154 7.35 -3.33 0.85
C ARG A 154 7.53 -3.85 -0.57
N MET A 155 6.43 -4.21 -1.24
CA MET A 155 6.48 -4.71 -2.62
C MET A 155 7.00 -3.63 -3.57
N ALA A 156 6.48 -2.40 -3.47
CA ALA A 156 6.98 -1.27 -4.26
C ALA A 156 8.47 -0.99 -4.02
N GLY A 157 8.93 -1.10 -2.77
CA GLY A 157 10.35 -0.96 -2.43
C GLY A 157 11.23 -2.07 -3.00
N MET A 158 10.72 -3.31 -3.08
CA MET A 158 11.43 -4.43 -3.73
C MET A 158 11.55 -4.22 -5.24
N ASP A 159 10.46 -3.81 -5.90
CA ASP A 159 10.45 -3.52 -7.33
C ASP A 159 11.40 -2.37 -7.68
N GLU A 160 11.36 -1.28 -6.90
CA GLU A 160 12.23 -0.12 -7.13
C GLU A 160 13.70 -0.44 -6.86
N ARG A 161 14.00 -1.20 -5.80
CA ARG A 161 15.36 -1.68 -5.55
C ARG A 161 15.88 -2.48 -6.74
N GLN A 162 15.10 -3.42 -7.28
CA GLN A 162 15.53 -4.22 -8.43
C GLN A 162 15.76 -3.35 -9.69
N ARG A 163 14.91 -2.34 -9.91
CA ARG A 163 15.07 -1.38 -11.02
C ARG A 163 16.38 -0.60 -10.88
N LEU A 164 16.69 -0.08 -9.70
CA LEU A 164 17.94 0.65 -9.43
C LEU A 164 19.17 -0.25 -9.58
N GLU A 165 19.14 -1.48 -9.05
CA GLU A 165 20.22 -2.47 -9.22
C GLU A 165 20.47 -2.78 -10.71
N ASN A 166 19.42 -2.85 -11.54
CA ASN A 166 19.58 -3.01 -12.98
C ASN A 166 20.19 -1.75 -13.64
N ILE A 167 19.91 -0.55 -13.16
CA ILE A 167 20.57 0.68 -13.66
C ILE A 167 22.06 0.67 -13.34
N ASP A 168 22.46 0.23 -12.15
CA ASP A 168 23.87 0.16 -11.76
C ASP A 168 24.67 -0.80 -12.67
N ILE A 169 24.02 -1.86 -13.16
CA ILE A 169 24.65 -2.88 -14.02
C ILE A 169 24.59 -2.51 -15.51
N PHE A 170 23.45 -2.01 -15.99
CA PHE A 170 23.18 -1.81 -17.42
C PHE A 170 23.20 -0.33 -17.86
N GLY A 171 23.34 0.62 -16.93
CA GLY A 171 23.27 2.05 -17.19
C GLY A 171 21.84 2.54 -17.47
N ALA A 172 21.74 3.74 -18.06
CA ALA A 172 20.45 4.36 -18.37
C ALA A 172 19.62 3.54 -19.38
N ALA A 173 20.29 2.91 -20.35
CA ALA A 173 19.72 1.92 -21.24
C ALA A 173 20.79 0.97 -21.78
N ALA A 174 20.41 -0.28 -22.05
CA ALA A 174 21.27 -1.28 -22.68
C ALA A 174 20.45 -2.18 -23.62
N PHE A 175 21.07 -2.59 -24.72
CA PHE A 175 20.45 -3.44 -25.73
C PHE A 175 21.35 -4.63 -26.03
N PHE A 176 20.84 -5.85 -25.94
CA PHE A 176 21.64 -7.05 -26.13
C PHE A 176 21.70 -7.46 -27.59
N GLY A 177 22.92 -7.61 -28.12
CA GLY A 177 23.15 -7.89 -29.54
C GLY A 177 22.48 -6.82 -30.40
N ASP A 178 21.74 -7.25 -31.41
CA ASP A 178 20.95 -6.36 -32.26
C ASP A 178 19.55 -6.08 -31.71
N GLY A 179 19.28 -6.31 -30.42
CA GLY A 179 17.95 -6.05 -29.85
C GLY A 179 17.55 -4.58 -29.95
N TYR A 180 16.34 -4.29 -30.41
CA TYR A 180 15.83 -2.93 -30.62
C TYR A 180 16.62 -2.06 -31.61
N LEU A 181 17.53 -2.65 -32.41
CA LEU A 181 18.25 -1.94 -33.46
C LEU A 181 17.29 -1.45 -34.54
N VAL A 182 17.39 -0.16 -34.90
CA VAL A 182 16.62 0.41 -36.01
C VAL A 182 17.27 0.04 -37.33
N GLY A 183 16.55 -0.72 -38.15
CA GLY A 183 16.96 -1.12 -39.49
C GLY A 183 16.09 -0.51 -40.58
N LYS A 184 16.57 -0.61 -41.82
CA LYS A 184 15.82 -0.22 -43.03
C LYS A 184 16.02 -1.26 -44.12
N SER A 185 14.93 -1.71 -44.73
CA SER A 185 14.94 -2.56 -45.93
C SER A 185 14.12 -1.89 -47.03
N GLY A 186 14.77 -1.55 -48.15
CA GLY A 186 14.17 -0.70 -49.19
C GLY A 186 13.71 0.64 -48.62
N ASN A 187 12.40 0.87 -48.59
CA ASN A 187 11.76 2.06 -48.01
C ASN A 187 11.14 1.82 -46.61
N GLN A 188 11.07 0.58 -46.15
CA GLN A 188 10.47 0.22 -44.86
C GLN A 188 11.50 0.30 -43.73
N PHE A 189 11.14 0.99 -42.64
CA PHE A 189 11.90 0.96 -41.40
C PHE A 189 11.33 -0.09 -40.45
N TYR A 190 12.19 -0.66 -39.62
CA TYR A 190 11.79 -1.63 -38.61
C TYR A 190 12.71 -1.56 -37.39
N VAL A 191 12.23 -2.08 -36.27
CA VAL A 191 12.99 -2.34 -35.05
C VAL A 191 13.16 -3.85 -34.93
N THR A 192 14.39 -4.31 -34.74
CA THR A 192 14.69 -5.74 -34.59
C THR A 192 14.25 -6.29 -33.23
N LYS A 193 13.81 -7.55 -33.23
CA LYS A 193 13.50 -8.29 -32.00
C LYS A 193 14.71 -8.42 -31.10
N GLY A 194 14.46 -8.57 -29.81
CA GLY A 194 15.50 -8.80 -28.82
C GLY A 194 15.14 -8.24 -27.46
N THR A 195 16.12 -8.25 -26.57
CA THR A 195 15.98 -7.80 -25.18
C THR A 195 16.75 -6.51 -24.97
N GLY A 196 16.18 -5.62 -24.17
CA GLY A 196 16.83 -4.39 -23.73
C GLY A 196 16.39 -4.00 -22.34
N TYR A 197 17.05 -2.99 -21.80
CA TYR A 197 16.75 -2.32 -20.55
C TYR A 197 16.63 -0.83 -20.82
N VAL A 198 15.62 -0.20 -20.24
CA VAL A 198 15.49 1.26 -20.18
C VAL A 198 15.13 1.62 -18.74
N ALA A 199 15.91 2.52 -18.14
CA ALA A 199 15.76 2.92 -16.73
C ALA A 199 15.64 1.72 -15.76
N GLY A 200 16.42 0.65 -16.01
CA GLY A 200 16.43 -0.57 -15.20
C GLY A 200 15.27 -1.55 -15.44
N LEU A 201 14.30 -1.19 -16.29
CA LEU A 201 13.19 -2.06 -16.66
C LEU A 201 13.57 -2.93 -17.86
N ARG A 202 13.62 -4.25 -17.63
CA ARG A 202 13.88 -5.23 -18.70
C ARG A 202 12.67 -5.38 -19.59
N THR A 203 12.85 -5.21 -20.89
CA THR A 203 11.81 -5.48 -21.89
C THR A 203 12.31 -6.42 -23.00
N THR A 204 11.38 -7.03 -23.72
CA THR A 204 11.68 -7.89 -24.86
C THR A 204 10.67 -7.66 -25.96
N LEU A 205 11.17 -7.36 -27.16
CA LEU A 205 10.40 -7.33 -28.38
C LEU A 205 10.48 -8.73 -29.00
N ALA A 206 9.34 -9.41 -29.11
CA ALA A 206 9.28 -10.80 -29.54
C ALA A 206 9.62 -10.99 -31.02
N GLU A 207 9.18 -10.06 -31.89
CA GLU A 207 9.40 -10.11 -33.33
C GLU A 207 9.73 -8.72 -33.89
N ASN A 208 10.39 -8.69 -35.06
CA ASN A 208 10.74 -7.42 -35.70
C ASN A 208 9.46 -6.58 -35.93
N LEU A 209 9.49 -5.32 -35.53
CA LEU A 209 8.35 -4.41 -35.62
C LEU A 209 8.60 -3.38 -36.71
N ASN A 210 7.77 -3.39 -37.76
CA ASN A 210 7.78 -2.33 -38.76
C ASN A 210 7.33 -1.02 -38.12
N ILE A 211 8.03 0.07 -38.45
CA ILE A 211 7.71 1.43 -38.00
C ILE A 211 7.54 2.36 -39.19
N THR A 212 6.70 3.37 -39.02
CA THR A 212 6.47 4.41 -40.04
C THR A 212 7.33 5.63 -39.72
N VAL A 213 8.17 6.03 -40.67
CA VAL A 213 9.02 7.23 -40.58
C VAL A 213 8.63 8.16 -41.74
N THR A 214 7.91 9.24 -41.42
CA THR A 214 7.38 10.19 -42.41
C THR A 214 8.33 11.37 -42.65
N THR A 215 8.94 11.90 -41.59
CA THR A 215 9.84 13.06 -41.61
C THR A 215 11.22 12.68 -41.09
N ARG A 216 12.26 13.40 -41.53
CA ARG A 216 13.64 13.23 -41.06
C ARG A 216 14.33 14.59 -40.90
N PRO A 217 15.21 14.75 -39.89
CA PRO A 217 15.60 13.75 -38.87
C PRO A 217 14.47 13.49 -37.85
N VAL A 218 14.38 12.26 -37.33
CA VAL A 218 13.45 11.84 -36.27
C VAL A 218 14.11 10.75 -35.41
N LYS A 219 13.67 10.57 -34.17
CA LYS A 219 14.13 9.52 -33.26
C LYS A 219 13.11 8.39 -33.11
N VAL A 220 13.62 7.21 -32.78
CA VAL A 220 12.82 6.02 -32.47
C VAL A 220 13.05 5.70 -31.01
N TRP A 221 12.02 5.90 -30.20
CA TRP A 221 12.06 5.76 -28.75
C TRP A 221 11.53 4.39 -28.34
N LEU A 222 12.26 3.71 -27.47
CA LEU A 222 11.73 2.64 -26.65
C LEU A 222 11.12 3.26 -25.39
N ASP A 223 9.82 3.13 -25.25
CA ASP A 223 9.02 3.60 -24.12
C ASP A 223 8.63 2.38 -23.28
N VAL A 224 9.00 2.39 -22.00
CA VAL A 224 8.74 1.30 -21.04
C VAL A 224 8.05 1.81 -19.78
N CYS A 225 7.19 0.98 -19.20
CA CYS A 225 6.61 1.25 -17.88
C CYS A 225 6.39 -0.04 -17.10
N TRP A 226 6.38 0.06 -15.77
CA TRP A 226 6.05 -1.05 -14.86
C TRP A 226 4.58 -0.95 -14.47
N THR A 227 3.80 -1.98 -14.76
CA THR A 227 2.36 -1.97 -14.49
C THR A 227 1.82 -3.36 -14.18
N GLY A 228 0.67 -3.41 -13.51
CA GLY A 228 0.03 -4.64 -13.03
C GLY A 228 -1.33 -4.91 -13.67
N THR A 229 -1.73 -6.17 -13.67
CA THR A 229 -3.09 -6.59 -14.04
C THR A 229 -4.02 -6.65 -12.83
N LEU A 230 -5.32 -6.85 -13.07
CA LEU A 230 -6.32 -7.06 -12.02
C LEU A 230 -6.02 -8.27 -11.12
N THR A 231 -5.29 -9.26 -11.62
CA THR A 231 -4.86 -10.44 -10.86
C THR A 231 -3.49 -10.24 -10.20
N SER A 232 -3.02 -9.00 -10.10
CA SER A 232 -1.73 -8.62 -9.51
C SER A 232 -0.52 -9.29 -10.20
N VAL A 233 -0.63 -9.57 -11.51
CA VAL A 233 0.54 -9.94 -12.33
C VAL A 233 1.19 -8.65 -12.80
N TRP A 234 2.39 -8.36 -12.31
CA TRP A 234 3.15 -7.16 -12.67
C TRP A 234 4.23 -7.48 -13.71
N GLY A 235 4.46 -6.54 -14.62
CA GLY A 235 5.42 -6.68 -15.70
C GLY A 235 5.75 -5.36 -16.37
N VAL A 236 6.84 -5.38 -17.14
CA VAL A 236 7.20 -4.26 -18.00
C VAL A 236 6.31 -4.30 -19.25
N GLN A 237 5.59 -3.22 -19.50
CA GLN A 237 5.00 -2.96 -20.82
C GLN A 237 5.94 -2.07 -21.61
N SER A 238 6.00 -2.28 -22.92
CA SER A 238 6.82 -1.45 -23.79
C SER A 238 6.17 -1.20 -25.14
N ARG A 239 6.50 -0.06 -25.74
CA ARG A 239 6.12 0.29 -27.11
C ARG A 239 7.24 1.06 -27.80
N ILE A 240 7.20 1.06 -29.13
CA ILE A 240 8.07 1.89 -29.96
C ILE A 240 7.31 3.16 -30.37
N THR A 241 7.91 4.31 -30.11
CA THR A 241 7.35 5.62 -30.45
C THR A 241 8.30 6.35 -31.38
N VAL A 242 7.81 6.81 -32.53
CA VAL A 242 8.60 7.63 -33.47
C VAL A 242 8.24 9.10 -33.22
N ALA A 243 9.19 9.88 -32.74
CA ALA A 243 8.98 11.29 -32.38
C ALA A 243 10.31 12.06 -32.40
N ASP A 244 10.26 13.36 -32.70
CA ASP A 244 11.47 14.22 -32.73
C ASP A 244 12.10 14.34 -31.34
N ASN A 245 11.26 14.52 -30.31
CA ASN A 245 11.66 14.60 -28.92
C ASN A 245 10.63 13.91 -28.01
N LEU A 246 11.10 13.17 -27.03
CA LEU A 246 10.29 12.56 -25.98
C LEU A 246 11.10 12.60 -24.68
N ALA A 247 10.42 12.83 -23.57
CA ALA A 247 11.00 12.78 -22.23
C ALA A 247 10.13 11.85 -21.38
N ASP A 248 10.69 11.34 -20.29
CA ASP A 248 9.94 10.56 -19.30
C ASP A 248 8.67 11.31 -18.87
N TYR A 249 7.58 10.57 -18.70
CA TYR A 249 6.27 11.16 -18.44
C TYR A 249 5.39 10.25 -17.58
N VAL A 250 4.35 10.82 -17.01
CA VAL A 250 3.33 10.06 -16.27
C VAL A 250 2.06 9.98 -17.11
N GLN A 251 1.52 8.78 -17.27
CA GLN A 251 0.23 8.55 -17.91
C GLN A 251 -0.63 7.69 -16.99
N ASN A 252 -1.81 8.21 -16.63
CA ASN A 252 -2.76 7.52 -15.74
C ASN A 252 -2.12 7.06 -14.41
N GLY A 253 -1.20 7.85 -13.86
CA GLY A 253 -0.48 7.52 -12.62
C GLY A 253 0.66 6.50 -12.79
N VAL A 254 0.91 6.01 -14.00
CA VAL A 254 2.04 5.12 -14.30
C VAL A 254 3.20 5.94 -14.86
N GLN A 255 4.39 5.76 -14.30
CA GLN A 255 5.61 6.38 -14.79
C GLN A 255 6.11 5.63 -16.03
N HIS A 256 6.35 6.37 -17.10
CA HIS A 256 6.98 5.91 -18.34
C HIS A 256 8.41 6.44 -18.43
N TYR A 257 9.31 5.57 -18.88
CA TYR A 257 10.71 5.87 -19.12
C TYR A 257 11.03 5.66 -20.59
N VAL A 258 11.73 6.60 -21.22
CA VAL A 258 11.98 6.60 -22.66
C VAL A 258 13.45 6.72 -23.00
N PHE A 259 13.90 6.00 -24.02
CA PHE A 259 15.28 6.10 -24.52
C PHE A 259 15.32 5.94 -26.05
N ALA A 260 16.19 6.71 -26.71
CA ALA A 260 16.40 6.69 -28.17
C ALA A 260 17.86 6.92 -28.53
#